data_AF-A0A1Y5GHX2-F1
#
_entry.id   AF-A0A1Y5GHX2-F1
#
_cell.length_a   1.000
_cell.length_b   1.000
_cell.length_c   1.000
_cell.angle_alpha   90.00
_cell.angle_beta   90.00
_cell.angle_gamma   90.00
#
_symmetry.space_group_name_H-M   'P 1'
#
loop_
_entity.id
_entity.type
_entity.pdbx_description
1 polymer ?
#
loop_
_entity_poly.entity_id
_entity_poly.type
_entity_poly.pdbx_seq_one_letter_code
_entity_poly.pdbx_strand_id
1 'polypeptide(L)'
;MTIKLGVVMDPISSIPYKKDSTLAMLWEADNRNWDIRYIEQQDLYIENGQAMTKSCALTPLKNPDSWYQLGEEQVHPLSDCDVILMRKDPPFDMEFIYSTYILDIAEQAGSLIVNKPQSLRDCNEKIFATEFPQCCTPTTVSANADVIKAFANTHQDIILKPLDGMGGASIFRTGANDKNLSVIIETLTNHGKTPAMAQEFIPDINQGDKRILVIDGEPVAYGLSRIPAEGETRGNLAAGGTGEVRPLSDRERWICEQVRETLVEKGLIFVGLDVIGDYLTEINVTSPTCIREIDAATSLNIAGLLMDAIERRLAARQ
;
A
#
# COMPACT_ATOMS: atom_id res chain seq x y z
N MET A 1 3.64 8.55 -29.14
CA MET A 1 2.80 9.54 -28.43
C MET A 1 3.40 9.70 -27.04
N THR A 2 3.33 10.89 -26.47
CA THR A 2 3.74 11.10 -25.07
C THR A 2 2.63 10.55 -24.17
N ILE A 3 2.98 9.69 -23.22
CA ILE A 3 2.03 9.17 -22.22
C ILE A 3 1.63 10.30 -21.27
N LYS A 4 0.34 10.46 -21.01
CA LYS A 4 -0.19 11.37 -19.99
C LYS A 4 -0.54 10.60 -18.71
N LEU A 5 0.14 10.96 -17.62
CA LEU A 5 0.05 10.36 -16.30
C LEU A 5 -0.70 11.27 -15.34
N GLY A 6 -1.88 10.85 -14.88
CA GLY A 6 -2.50 11.42 -13.68
C GLY A 6 -1.90 10.82 -12.40
N VAL A 7 -1.68 11.63 -11.37
CA VAL A 7 -1.38 11.15 -10.02
C VAL A 7 -2.38 11.73 -9.04
N VAL A 8 -3.17 10.86 -8.42
CA VAL A 8 -4.04 11.21 -7.29
C VAL A 8 -3.25 10.96 -6.01
N MET A 9 -2.93 12.00 -5.25
CA MET A 9 -2.13 11.87 -4.03
C MET A 9 -2.52 12.91 -2.96
N ASP A 10 -2.01 12.72 -1.75
CA ASP A 10 -2.01 13.74 -0.71
C ASP A 10 -1.22 14.98 -1.15
N PRO A 11 -1.43 16.15 -0.50
CA PRO A 11 -0.79 17.40 -0.91
C PRO A 11 0.71 17.27 -1.19
N ILE A 12 1.15 17.48 -2.44
CA ILE A 12 2.56 17.32 -2.82
C ILE A 12 3.50 18.24 -2.02
N SER A 13 2.95 19.33 -1.47
CA SER A 13 3.66 20.28 -0.62
C SER A 13 4.05 19.75 0.76
N SER A 14 3.43 18.66 1.23
CA SER A 14 3.64 18.12 2.58
C SER A 14 4.41 16.79 2.59
N ILE A 15 4.77 16.25 1.41
CA ILE A 15 5.42 14.94 1.33
C ILE A 15 6.84 14.95 1.92
N PRO A 16 7.29 13.83 2.51
CA PRO A 16 8.65 13.71 3.00
C PRO A 16 9.63 13.47 1.84
N TYR A 17 10.21 14.54 1.27
CA TYR A 17 11.12 14.52 0.10
C TYR A 17 12.12 13.35 0.06
N LYS A 18 12.72 12.99 1.21
CA LYS A 18 13.74 11.93 1.27
C LYS A 18 13.15 10.52 1.11
N LYS A 19 11.91 10.29 1.53
CA LYS A 19 11.31 8.95 1.68
C LYS A 19 10.11 8.71 0.75
N ASP A 20 9.57 9.77 0.15
CA ASP A 20 8.36 9.65 -0.64
C ASP A 20 8.58 8.83 -1.92
N SER A 21 7.82 7.74 -2.05
CA SER A 21 7.90 6.84 -3.20
C SER A 21 7.16 7.38 -4.42
N THR A 22 6.11 8.17 -4.21
CA THR A 22 5.38 8.82 -5.31
C THR A 22 6.30 9.82 -6.02
N LEU A 23 7.12 10.58 -5.30
CA LEU A 23 8.12 11.48 -5.88
C LEU A 23 9.16 10.74 -6.73
N ALA A 24 9.58 9.54 -6.33
CA ALA A 24 10.45 8.69 -7.16
C ALA A 24 9.77 8.29 -8.48
N MET A 25 8.49 7.91 -8.43
CA MET A 25 7.69 7.62 -9.61
C MET A 25 7.57 8.84 -10.53
N LEU A 26 7.32 10.02 -9.96
CA LEU A 26 7.18 11.27 -10.72
C LEU A 26 8.49 11.65 -11.44
N TRP A 27 9.64 11.56 -10.75
CA TRP A 27 10.93 11.80 -11.42
C TRP A 27 11.21 10.82 -12.54
N GLU A 28 10.83 9.55 -12.40
CA GLU A 28 11.01 8.58 -13.47
C GLU A 28 10.11 8.87 -14.67
N ALA A 29 8.83 9.20 -14.44
CA ALA A 29 7.91 9.61 -15.49
C ALA A 29 8.43 10.87 -16.24
N ASP A 30 8.98 11.84 -15.50
CA ASP A 30 9.60 13.05 -16.07
C ASP A 30 10.86 12.71 -16.90
N ASN A 31 11.74 11.82 -16.42
CA ASN A 31 12.90 11.36 -17.19
C ASN A 31 12.48 10.69 -18.52
N ARG A 32 11.29 10.09 -18.58
CA ARG A 32 10.70 9.49 -19.79
C ARG A 32 9.93 10.49 -20.65
N ASN A 33 9.90 11.76 -20.25
CA ASN A 33 9.16 12.85 -20.91
C ASN A 33 7.65 12.60 -20.96
N TRP A 34 7.08 11.98 -19.93
CA TRP A 34 5.62 11.86 -19.80
C TRP A 34 5.00 13.20 -19.38
N ASP A 35 3.75 13.44 -19.79
CA ASP A 35 2.97 14.60 -19.34
C ASP A 35 2.31 14.27 -17.99
N ILE A 36 2.71 14.94 -16.92
CA ILE A 36 2.28 14.61 -15.55
C ILE A 36 1.21 15.60 -15.08
N ARG A 37 0.08 15.06 -14.63
CA ARG A 37 -1.06 15.79 -14.06
C ARG A 37 -1.21 15.48 -12.58
N TYR A 38 -1.06 16.52 -11.75
CA TYR A 38 -1.28 16.45 -10.31
C TYR A 38 -2.77 16.64 -9.97
N ILE A 39 -3.31 15.74 -9.15
CA ILE A 39 -4.71 15.70 -8.73
C ILE A 39 -4.77 15.42 -7.23
N GLU A 40 -5.54 16.21 -6.49
CA GLU A 40 -5.91 15.88 -5.10
C GLU A 40 -7.28 15.19 -5.06
N GLN A 41 -7.57 14.47 -3.97
CA GLN A 41 -8.79 13.66 -3.86
C GLN A 41 -10.07 14.47 -4.06
N GLN A 42 -10.13 15.69 -3.52
CA GLN A 42 -11.29 16.58 -3.63
C GLN A 42 -11.53 17.12 -5.05
N ASP A 43 -10.54 17.02 -5.94
CA ASP A 43 -10.65 17.49 -7.31
C ASP A 43 -11.24 16.43 -8.25
N LEU A 44 -11.46 15.21 -7.75
CA LEU A 44 -12.16 14.13 -8.45
C LEU A 44 -13.67 14.30 -8.32
N TYR A 45 -14.40 14.26 -9.43
CA TYR A 45 -15.86 14.31 -9.41
C TYR A 45 -16.51 13.61 -10.60
N ILE A 46 -17.82 13.38 -10.50
CA ILE A 46 -18.63 12.84 -11.60
C ILE A 46 -19.54 13.96 -12.09
N GLU A 47 -19.52 14.22 -13.38
CA GLU A 47 -20.45 15.11 -14.05
C GLU A 47 -21.17 14.36 -15.16
N ASN A 48 -22.49 14.23 -15.05
CA ASN A 48 -23.34 13.55 -16.04
C ASN A 48 -22.87 12.13 -16.43
N GLY A 49 -22.34 11.37 -15.46
CA GLY A 49 -21.83 10.01 -15.67
C GLY A 49 -20.40 9.94 -16.23
N GLN A 50 -19.72 11.08 -16.40
CA GLN A 50 -18.31 11.14 -16.80
C GLN A 50 -17.43 11.44 -15.59
N ALA A 51 -16.29 10.75 -15.50
CA ALA A 51 -15.26 11.02 -14.50
C ALA A 51 -14.45 12.25 -14.91
N MET A 52 -14.49 13.28 -14.07
CA MET A 52 -13.87 14.57 -14.32
C MET A 52 -12.84 14.87 -13.23
N THR A 53 -11.89 15.73 -13.56
CA THR A 53 -10.92 16.24 -12.59
C THR A 53 -10.58 17.69 -12.85
N LYS A 54 -10.29 18.39 -11.77
CA LYS A 54 -9.48 19.60 -11.80
C LYS A 54 -8.02 19.20 -11.53
N SER A 55 -7.08 19.58 -12.39
CA SER A 55 -5.68 19.14 -12.25
C SER A 55 -4.71 20.23 -12.67
N CYS A 56 -3.46 20.14 -12.21
CA CYS A 56 -2.38 21.01 -12.63
C CYS A 56 -1.31 20.20 -13.38
N ALA A 57 -0.66 20.81 -14.38
CA ALA A 57 0.58 20.25 -14.92
C ALA A 57 1.63 20.23 -13.79
N LEU A 58 2.40 19.15 -13.69
CA LEU A 58 3.39 18.97 -12.63
C LEU A 58 4.77 18.73 -13.23
N THR A 59 5.75 19.54 -12.82
CA THR A 59 7.18 19.27 -13.04
C THR A 59 7.82 18.89 -11.70
N PRO A 60 8.23 17.63 -11.51
CA PRO A 60 8.91 17.20 -10.29
C PRO A 60 10.38 17.60 -10.32
N LEU A 61 10.89 18.16 -9.22
CA LEU A 61 12.25 18.69 -9.13
C LEU A 61 13.08 17.92 -8.11
N LYS A 62 14.34 17.64 -8.43
CA LYS A 62 15.30 17.01 -7.50
C LYS A 62 15.96 18.05 -6.58
N ASN A 63 15.15 18.87 -5.91
CA ASN A 63 15.58 19.90 -4.98
C ASN A 63 14.83 19.79 -3.64
N PRO A 64 15.52 19.51 -2.51
CA PRO A 64 14.89 19.41 -1.19
C PRO A 64 14.15 20.65 -0.70
N ASP A 65 14.48 21.84 -1.21
CA ASP A 65 13.85 23.10 -0.80
C ASP A 65 12.63 23.46 -1.68
N SER A 66 12.53 22.84 -2.86
CA SER A 66 11.47 23.08 -3.83
C SER A 66 11.41 21.90 -4.81
N TRP A 67 10.66 20.87 -4.45
CA TRP A 67 10.66 19.58 -5.15
C TRP A 67 9.57 19.41 -6.21
N TYR A 68 8.82 20.46 -6.47
CA TYR A 68 7.75 20.46 -7.47
C TYR A 68 7.47 21.86 -7.99
N GLN A 69 6.97 21.93 -9.21
CA GLN A 69 6.38 23.13 -9.79
C GLN A 69 5.02 22.75 -10.39
N LEU A 70 3.98 23.51 -10.02
CA LEU A 70 2.64 23.36 -10.58
C LEU A 70 2.41 24.43 -11.65
N GLY A 71 1.83 24.02 -12.77
CA GLY A 71 1.34 24.89 -13.83
C GLY A 71 -0.08 25.38 -13.58
N GLU A 72 -0.72 25.86 -14.64
CA GLU A 72 -2.10 26.30 -14.58
C GLU A 72 -3.07 25.12 -14.37
N GLU A 73 -4.13 25.43 -13.64
CA GLU A 73 -5.21 24.53 -13.34
C GLU A 73 -6.12 24.36 -14.57
N GLN A 74 -6.50 23.12 -14.84
CA GLN A 74 -7.37 22.77 -15.97
C GLN A 74 -8.40 21.74 -15.53
N VAL A 75 -9.63 21.92 -16.01
CA VAL A 75 -10.72 20.95 -15.86
C VAL A 75 -10.78 20.10 -17.13
N HIS A 76 -10.76 18.78 -16.98
CA HIS A 76 -10.85 17.85 -18.10
C HIS A 76 -11.38 16.48 -17.64
N PRO A 77 -11.85 15.63 -18.57
CA PRO A 77 -12.14 14.22 -18.27
C PRO A 77 -10.90 13.49 -17.77
N LEU A 78 -11.06 12.61 -16.79
CA LEU A 78 -9.97 11.74 -16.33
C LEU A 78 -9.49 10.79 -17.43
N SER A 79 -10.37 10.45 -18.39
CA SER A 79 -10.05 9.66 -19.58
C SER A 79 -9.03 10.31 -20.51
N ASP A 80 -8.73 11.59 -20.35
CA ASP A 80 -7.67 12.28 -21.10
C ASP A 80 -6.26 11.87 -20.65
N CYS A 81 -6.14 11.21 -19.49
CA CYS A 81 -4.93 10.56 -19.01
C CYS A 81 -4.90 9.10 -19.46
N ASP A 82 -3.79 8.68 -20.06
CA ASP A 82 -3.59 7.28 -20.47
C ASP A 82 -3.51 6.36 -19.24
N VAL A 83 -2.89 6.86 -18.17
CA VAL A 83 -2.71 6.15 -16.90
C VAL A 83 -2.92 7.08 -15.71
N ILE A 84 -3.48 6.56 -14.62
CA ILE A 84 -3.70 7.27 -13.37
C ILE A 84 -3.13 6.43 -12.22
N LEU A 85 -2.19 7.00 -11.46
CA LEU A 85 -1.71 6.40 -10.21
C LEU A 85 -2.60 6.86 -9.06
N MET A 86 -3.26 5.92 -8.40
CA MET A 86 -3.97 6.16 -7.15
C MET A 86 -2.99 5.99 -5.98
N ARG A 87 -2.39 7.10 -5.54
CA ARG A 87 -1.34 7.19 -4.52
C ARG A 87 -1.78 7.96 -3.28
N LYS A 88 -3.10 8.08 -3.07
CA LYS A 88 -3.67 8.59 -1.83
C LYS A 88 -3.33 7.64 -0.68
N ASP A 89 -2.76 8.17 0.40
CA ASP A 89 -2.47 7.39 1.60
C ASP A 89 -3.77 6.97 2.31
N PRO A 90 -3.78 5.83 3.02
CA PRO A 90 -4.87 5.46 3.92
C PRO A 90 -5.15 6.54 4.98
N PRO A 91 -6.32 6.51 5.66
CA PRO A 91 -7.17 5.34 5.88
C PRO A 91 -7.96 4.90 4.65
N PHE A 92 -8.29 3.61 4.60
CA PHE A 92 -9.25 3.06 3.65
C PHE A 92 -10.67 3.33 4.18
N ASP A 93 -11.16 4.53 3.95
CA ASP A 93 -12.47 4.99 4.40
C ASP A 93 -13.48 5.13 3.24
N MET A 94 -14.66 5.69 3.53
CA MET A 94 -15.69 5.88 2.51
C MET A 94 -15.26 6.89 1.44
N GLU A 95 -14.44 7.89 1.75
CA GLU A 95 -13.96 8.86 0.76
C GLU A 95 -12.97 8.20 -0.21
N PHE A 96 -12.09 7.32 0.29
CA PHE A 96 -11.26 6.46 -0.54
C PHE A 96 -12.13 5.59 -1.46
N ILE A 97 -13.17 4.94 -0.91
CA ILE A 97 -14.11 4.12 -1.69
C ILE A 97 -14.81 4.95 -2.77
N TYR A 98 -15.32 6.14 -2.46
CA TYR A 98 -15.97 6.99 -3.46
C TYR A 98 -15.00 7.38 -4.57
N SER A 99 -13.76 7.70 -4.23
CA SER A 99 -12.71 7.96 -5.21
C SER A 99 -12.52 6.77 -6.17
N THR A 100 -12.56 5.54 -5.66
CA THR A 100 -12.46 4.34 -6.52
C THR A 100 -13.63 4.21 -7.49
N TYR A 101 -14.84 4.64 -7.16
CA TYR A 101 -15.97 4.61 -8.11
C TYR A 101 -15.80 5.64 -9.23
N ILE A 102 -15.23 6.81 -8.92
CA ILE A 102 -14.90 7.82 -9.94
C ILE A 102 -13.83 7.27 -10.89
N LEU A 103 -12.79 6.63 -10.33
CA LEU A 103 -11.72 6.02 -11.09
C LEU A 103 -12.19 4.81 -11.91
N ASP A 104 -13.20 4.05 -11.48
CA ASP A 104 -13.81 2.98 -12.29
C ASP A 104 -14.44 3.55 -13.57
N ILE A 105 -15.09 4.72 -13.50
CA ILE A 105 -15.66 5.37 -14.69
C ILE A 105 -14.54 5.81 -15.65
N ALA A 106 -13.42 6.32 -15.13
CA ALA A 106 -12.25 6.63 -15.94
C ALA A 106 -11.62 5.36 -16.57
N GLU A 107 -11.54 4.27 -15.81
CA GLU A 107 -11.07 2.97 -16.31
C GLU A 107 -11.95 2.46 -17.46
N GLN A 108 -13.28 2.52 -17.30
CA GLN A 108 -14.25 2.13 -18.33
C GLN A 108 -14.15 3.01 -19.59
N ALA A 109 -13.74 4.26 -19.43
CA ALA A 109 -13.50 5.20 -20.53
C ALA A 109 -12.12 5.04 -21.21
N GLY A 110 -11.26 4.14 -20.71
CA GLY A 110 -10.02 3.73 -21.38
C GLY A 110 -8.73 3.91 -20.56
N SER A 111 -8.75 4.68 -19.48
CA SER A 111 -7.55 4.91 -18.66
C SER A 111 -7.09 3.63 -17.97
N LEU A 112 -5.78 3.45 -17.83
CA LEU A 112 -5.21 2.46 -16.91
C LEU A 112 -5.17 3.05 -15.51
N ILE A 113 -5.77 2.39 -14.52
CA ILE A 113 -5.66 2.81 -13.12
C ILE A 113 -4.69 1.89 -12.39
N VAL A 114 -3.71 2.48 -11.70
CA VAL A 114 -2.70 1.76 -10.90
C VAL A 114 -2.90 2.12 -9.44
N ASN A 115 -3.45 1.24 -8.58
CA ASN A 115 -4.00 -0.09 -8.88
C ASN A 115 -5.48 -0.04 -9.30
N LYS A 116 -6.00 -1.18 -9.82
CA LYS A 116 -7.40 -1.31 -10.27
C LYS A 116 -8.39 -0.91 -9.16
N PRO A 117 -9.38 -0.03 -9.41
CA PRO A 117 -10.21 0.54 -8.34
C PRO A 117 -11.13 -0.49 -7.69
N GLN A 118 -11.72 -1.40 -8.47
CA GLN A 118 -12.45 -2.55 -7.93
C GLN A 118 -11.59 -3.37 -6.95
N SER A 119 -10.36 -3.68 -7.34
CA SER A 119 -9.47 -4.51 -6.52
C SER A 119 -9.02 -3.79 -5.25
N LEU A 120 -8.88 -2.47 -5.28
CA LEU A 120 -8.66 -1.67 -4.07
C LEU A 120 -9.80 -1.84 -3.05
N ARG A 121 -11.05 -2.01 -3.51
CA ARG A 121 -12.20 -2.29 -2.62
C ARG A 121 -12.26 -3.74 -2.17
N ASP A 122 -11.88 -4.67 -3.03
CA ASP A 122 -11.94 -6.10 -2.73
C ASP A 122 -10.79 -6.55 -1.81
N CYS A 123 -9.63 -5.87 -1.87
CA CYS A 123 -8.38 -6.31 -1.26
C CYS A 123 -7.96 -5.43 -0.08
N ASN A 124 -8.72 -5.46 1.02
CA ASN A 124 -8.30 -4.79 2.26
C ASN A 124 -6.94 -5.34 2.73
N GLU A 125 -6.01 -4.45 3.12
CA GLU A 125 -4.59 -4.79 3.28
C GLU A 125 -4.30 -5.88 4.32
N LYS A 126 -5.20 -6.05 5.31
CA LYS A 126 -5.10 -7.10 6.33
C LYS A 126 -5.91 -8.32 5.96
N ILE A 127 -7.17 -8.14 5.57
CA ILE A 127 -8.07 -9.27 5.25
C ILE A 127 -7.57 -10.03 4.02
N PHE A 128 -7.02 -9.34 3.03
CA PHE A 128 -6.57 -9.97 1.78
C PHE A 128 -5.45 -11.00 2.00
N ALA A 129 -4.57 -10.78 2.99
CA ALA A 129 -3.56 -11.78 3.35
C ALA A 129 -4.19 -13.13 3.76
N THR A 130 -5.41 -13.13 4.30
CA THR A 130 -6.11 -14.37 4.71
C THR A 130 -6.56 -15.25 3.55
N GLU A 131 -6.52 -14.75 2.30
CA GLU A 131 -6.69 -15.59 1.12
C GLU A 131 -5.50 -16.53 0.88
N PHE A 132 -4.38 -16.31 1.58
CA PHE A 132 -3.15 -17.10 1.49
C PHE A 132 -2.78 -17.71 2.85
N PRO A 133 -3.64 -18.55 3.46
CA PRO A 133 -3.42 -19.08 4.81
C PRO A 133 -2.13 -19.89 4.92
N GLN A 134 -1.63 -20.49 3.83
CA GLN A 134 -0.34 -21.19 3.77
C GLN A 134 0.89 -20.28 3.93
N CYS A 135 0.69 -18.96 3.79
CA CYS A 135 1.73 -17.94 3.97
C CYS A 135 1.63 -17.26 5.34
N CYS A 136 0.52 -17.38 6.06
CA CYS A 136 0.29 -16.63 7.30
C CYS A 136 0.48 -17.50 8.54
N THR A 137 0.65 -16.85 9.69
CA THR A 137 0.44 -17.51 10.99
C THR A 137 -1.05 -17.79 11.19
N PRO A 138 -1.42 -18.68 12.15
CA PRO A 138 -2.78 -18.79 12.60
C PRO A 138 -3.40 -17.41 12.85
N THR A 139 -4.56 -17.17 12.27
CA THR A 139 -5.21 -15.86 12.24
C THR A 139 -6.72 -16.04 12.38
N THR A 140 -7.38 -15.16 13.13
CA THR A 140 -8.83 -15.03 13.15
C THR A 140 -9.22 -13.56 13.00
N VAL A 141 -10.35 -13.32 12.32
CA VAL A 141 -10.96 -11.99 12.20
C VAL A 141 -12.39 -12.08 12.73
N SER A 142 -12.72 -11.30 13.77
CA SER A 142 -14.02 -11.39 14.41
C SER A 142 -14.36 -10.12 15.18
N ALA A 143 -15.65 -9.80 15.28
CA ALA A 143 -16.16 -8.83 16.25
C ALA A 143 -16.58 -9.51 17.57
N ASN A 144 -16.72 -10.85 17.57
CA ASN A 144 -17.14 -11.61 18.74
C ASN A 144 -15.94 -11.84 19.68
N ALA A 145 -16.05 -11.30 20.89
CA ALA A 145 -15.02 -11.39 21.92
C ALA A 145 -14.71 -12.83 22.35
N ASP A 146 -15.68 -13.74 22.38
CA ASP A 146 -15.46 -15.12 22.79
C ASP A 146 -14.60 -15.87 21.78
N VAL A 147 -14.77 -15.58 20.48
CA VAL A 147 -13.92 -16.13 19.41
C VAL A 147 -12.48 -15.66 19.60
N ILE A 148 -12.27 -14.35 19.85
CA ILE A 148 -10.92 -13.80 20.04
C ILE A 148 -10.28 -14.33 21.33
N LYS A 149 -11.04 -14.45 22.43
CA LYS A 149 -10.56 -15.04 23.68
C LYS A 149 -10.20 -16.52 23.52
N ALA A 150 -11.00 -17.29 22.78
CA ALA A 150 -10.68 -18.69 22.47
C ALA A 150 -9.40 -18.80 21.66
N PHE A 151 -9.18 -17.90 20.69
CA PHE A 151 -7.95 -17.82 19.93
C PHE A 151 -6.74 -17.48 20.82
N ALA A 152 -6.86 -16.45 21.68
CA ALA A 152 -5.82 -16.07 22.64
C ALA A 152 -5.48 -17.23 23.60
N ASN A 153 -6.48 -17.99 24.05
CA ASN A 153 -6.30 -19.19 24.88
C ASN A 153 -5.62 -20.34 24.12
N THR A 154 -5.75 -20.41 22.81
CA THR A 154 -5.11 -21.46 22.02
C THR A 154 -3.64 -21.13 21.74
N HIS A 155 -3.36 -19.88 21.33
CA HIS A 155 -2.03 -19.47 20.86
C HIS A 155 -1.15 -18.82 21.92
N GLN A 156 -1.72 -18.42 23.08
CA GLN A 156 -1.03 -17.91 24.27
C GLN A 156 -0.26 -16.58 24.12
N ASP A 157 0.24 -16.24 22.94
CA ASP A 157 0.92 -14.99 22.60
C ASP A 157 0.45 -14.54 21.20
N ILE A 158 -0.31 -13.45 21.18
CA ILE A 158 -1.02 -12.98 19.99
C ILE A 158 -0.82 -11.49 19.77
N ILE A 159 -0.99 -11.08 18.52
CA ILE A 159 -1.15 -9.69 18.11
C ILE A 159 -2.63 -9.44 17.83
N LEU A 160 -3.18 -8.37 18.41
CA LEU A 160 -4.49 -7.82 18.10
C LEU A 160 -4.34 -6.48 17.38
N LYS A 161 -5.04 -6.31 16.26
CA LYS A 161 -4.97 -5.08 15.44
C LYS A 161 -6.30 -4.76 14.75
N PRO A 162 -6.60 -3.47 14.50
CA PRO A 162 -7.76 -3.07 13.71
C PRO A 162 -7.56 -3.40 12.22
N LEU A 163 -8.62 -3.36 11.42
CA LEU A 163 -8.59 -3.69 9.98
C LEU A 163 -8.39 -2.48 9.06
N ASP A 164 -8.60 -1.26 9.58
CA ASP A 164 -8.62 0.01 8.84
C ASP A 164 -7.39 0.90 9.10
N GLY A 165 -6.56 0.55 10.09
CA GLY A 165 -5.36 1.30 10.46
C GLY A 165 -4.12 0.96 9.63
N MET A 166 -3.24 1.95 9.46
CA MET A 166 -1.91 1.81 8.84
C MET A 166 -0.78 2.14 9.83
N GLY A 167 0.46 1.83 9.48
CA GLY A 167 1.66 2.32 10.19
C GLY A 167 1.81 1.85 11.65
N GLY A 168 1.13 0.77 12.04
CA GLY A 168 1.21 0.23 13.40
C GLY A 168 0.27 0.91 14.41
N ALA A 169 -0.77 1.60 13.95
CA ALA A 169 -1.79 2.14 14.84
C ALA A 169 -2.57 1.01 15.54
N SER A 170 -2.73 1.14 16.87
CA SER A 170 -3.53 0.23 17.71
C SER A 170 -3.15 -1.26 17.60
N ILE A 171 -1.85 -1.55 17.49
CA ILE A 171 -1.33 -2.92 17.58
C ILE A 171 -1.03 -3.25 19.04
N PHE A 172 -1.63 -4.34 19.54
CA PHE A 172 -1.42 -4.84 20.90
C PHE A 172 -0.85 -6.25 20.85
N ARG A 173 0.23 -6.49 21.61
CA ARG A 173 0.68 -7.85 21.93
C ARG A 173 0.09 -8.26 23.27
N THR A 174 -0.58 -9.39 23.32
CA THR A 174 -1.27 -9.88 24.52
C THR A 174 -1.35 -11.40 24.50
N GLY A 175 -1.75 -12.00 25.62
CA GLY A 175 -1.84 -13.45 25.78
C GLY A 175 -3.02 -13.85 26.66
N ALA A 176 -3.23 -15.16 26.83
CA ALA A 176 -4.37 -15.70 27.59
C ALA A 176 -4.48 -15.18 29.04
N ASN A 177 -3.34 -14.88 29.67
CA ASN A 177 -3.26 -14.44 31.07
C ASN A 177 -3.13 -12.92 31.24
N ASP A 178 -3.24 -12.15 30.15
CA ASP A 178 -3.18 -10.70 30.22
C ASP A 178 -4.49 -10.15 30.82
N LYS A 179 -4.35 -9.38 31.91
CA LYS A 179 -5.47 -8.73 32.59
C LYS A 179 -6.20 -7.73 31.69
N ASN A 180 -5.54 -7.26 30.64
CA ASN A 180 -6.09 -6.28 29.70
C ASN A 180 -6.75 -6.91 28.47
N LEU A 181 -6.69 -8.24 28.29
CA LEU A 181 -7.22 -8.88 27.07
C LEU A 181 -8.67 -8.46 26.75
N SER A 182 -9.55 -8.45 27.76
CA SER A 182 -10.96 -8.08 27.54
C SER A 182 -11.12 -6.61 27.12
N VAL A 183 -10.41 -5.67 27.75
CA VAL A 183 -10.52 -4.25 27.40
C VAL A 183 -9.87 -3.93 26.05
N ILE A 184 -8.79 -4.63 25.68
CA ILE A 184 -8.18 -4.53 24.34
C ILE A 184 -9.19 -4.96 23.29
N ILE A 185 -9.85 -6.11 23.49
CA ILE A 185 -10.89 -6.61 22.57
C ILE A 185 -12.05 -5.62 22.46
N GLU A 186 -12.58 -5.14 23.59
CA GLU A 186 -13.67 -4.16 23.60
C GLU A 186 -13.29 -2.87 22.86
N THR A 187 -12.07 -2.39 23.05
CA THR A 187 -11.55 -1.18 22.39
C THR A 187 -11.46 -1.38 20.88
N LEU A 188 -10.80 -2.46 20.44
CA LEU A 188 -10.56 -2.71 19.02
C LEU A 188 -11.84 -3.09 18.24
N THR A 189 -12.79 -3.74 18.90
CA THR A 189 -14.05 -4.17 18.26
C THR A 189 -15.16 -3.15 18.41
N ASN A 190 -14.90 -1.98 19.01
CA ASN A 190 -15.93 -0.99 19.35
C ASN A 190 -17.11 -1.65 20.10
N HIS A 191 -16.78 -2.40 21.17
CA HIS A 191 -17.71 -3.22 21.93
C HIS A 191 -18.49 -4.23 21.05
N GLY A 192 -17.79 -4.94 20.17
CA GLY A 192 -18.35 -5.98 19.30
C GLY A 192 -19.13 -5.48 18.08
N LYS A 193 -19.02 -4.20 17.73
CA LYS A 193 -19.67 -3.60 16.54
C LYS A 193 -18.84 -3.74 15.28
N THR A 194 -17.53 -3.83 15.41
CA THR A 194 -16.59 -3.94 14.28
C THR A 194 -15.61 -5.08 14.50
N PRO A 195 -15.18 -5.77 13.44
CA PRO A 195 -14.21 -6.84 13.57
C PRO A 195 -12.80 -6.31 13.86
N ALA A 196 -12.03 -7.11 14.60
CA ALA A 196 -10.59 -6.97 14.77
C ALA A 196 -9.89 -8.25 14.29
N MET A 197 -8.60 -8.14 13.97
CA MET A 197 -7.77 -9.28 13.63
C MET A 197 -6.92 -9.70 14.83
N ALA A 198 -6.88 -11.01 15.08
CA ALA A 198 -5.95 -11.65 16.00
C ALA A 198 -5.03 -12.60 15.22
N GLN A 199 -3.72 -12.51 15.44
CA GLN A 199 -2.71 -13.38 14.82
C GLN A 199 -1.78 -13.94 15.88
N GLU A 200 -1.27 -15.15 15.69
CA GLU A 200 -0.17 -15.64 16.54
C GLU A 200 1.06 -14.73 16.39
N PHE A 201 1.69 -14.40 17.52
CA PHE A 201 2.86 -13.53 17.56
C PHE A 201 4.06 -14.19 16.87
N ILE A 202 4.81 -13.43 16.07
CA ILE A 202 6.00 -13.91 15.36
C ILE A 202 7.25 -13.34 16.06
N PRO A 203 8.04 -14.16 16.77
CA PRO A 203 9.24 -13.69 17.48
C PRO A 203 10.30 -13.05 16.59
N ASP A 204 10.35 -13.44 15.31
CA ASP A 204 11.31 -12.92 14.33
C ASP A 204 11.10 -11.45 13.95
N ILE A 205 10.09 -10.77 14.52
CA ILE A 205 9.95 -9.31 14.39
C ILE A 205 11.20 -8.54 14.86
N ASN A 206 12.01 -9.13 15.74
CA ASN A 206 13.32 -8.58 16.12
C ASN A 206 14.34 -8.53 14.96
N GLN A 207 14.16 -9.34 13.92
CA GLN A 207 14.94 -9.31 12.67
C GLN A 207 14.38 -8.30 11.65
N GLY A 208 13.21 -7.76 11.95
CA GLY A 208 12.51 -6.72 11.20
C GLY A 208 11.31 -7.22 10.41
N ASP A 209 10.35 -6.33 10.25
CA ASP A 209 9.21 -6.48 9.34
C ASP A 209 9.62 -6.03 7.94
N LYS A 210 9.83 -6.99 7.04
CA LYS A 210 10.35 -6.75 5.70
C LYS A 210 9.23 -6.33 4.74
N ARG A 211 9.37 -5.11 4.20
CA ARG A 211 8.61 -4.61 3.05
C ARG A 211 9.22 -5.15 1.76
N ILE A 212 8.47 -5.95 1.03
CA ILE A 212 8.82 -6.47 -0.30
C ILE A 212 7.91 -5.78 -1.33
N LEU A 213 8.50 -5.13 -2.33
CA LEU A 213 7.73 -4.53 -3.41
C LEU A 213 7.51 -5.55 -4.53
N VAL A 214 6.29 -5.63 -5.04
CA VAL A 214 5.90 -6.48 -6.17
C VAL A 214 5.35 -5.57 -7.27
N ILE A 215 5.91 -5.70 -8.46
CA ILE A 215 5.55 -4.92 -9.64
C ILE A 215 5.02 -5.87 -10.71
N ASP A 216 3.73 -5.75 -11.00
CA ASP A 216 3.05 -6.53 -12.03
C ASP A 216 3.23 -8.05 -11.84
N GLY A 217 3.21 -8.49 -10.58
CA GLY A 217 3.45 -9.89 -10.18
C GLY A 217 4.92 -10.26 -9.97
N GLU A 218 5.88 -9.42 -10.36
CA GLU A 218 7.31 -9.69 -10.16
C GLU A 218 7.83 -9.06 -8.85
N PRO A 219 8.43 -9.83 -7.94
CA PRO A 219 9.05 -9.27 -6.75
C PRO A 219 10.35 -8.52 -7.08
N VAL A 220 10.53 -7.34 -6.51
CA VAL A 220 11.82 -6.64 -6.49
C VAL A 220 12.84 -7.48 -5.72
N ALA A 221 14.07 -7.59 -6.22
CA ALA A 221 15.08 -8.50 -5.68
C ALA A 221 15.51 -8.23 -4.22
N TYR A 222 15.19 -7.05 -3.69
CA TYR A 222 15.50 -6.59 -2.35
C TYR A 222 14.23 -6.10 -1.65
N GLY A 223 14.18 -6.29 -0.34
CA GLY A 223 13.17 -5.70 0.54
C GLY A 223 13.83 -4.82 1.60
N LEU A 224 13.02 -4.01 2.27
CA LEU A 224 13.46 -3.19 3.41
C LEU A 224 12.97 -3.84 4.71
N SER A 225 13.87 -4.45 5.48
CA SER A 225 13.60 -4.93 6.84
C SER A 225 13.49 -3.75 7.78
N ARG A 226 12.32 -3.57 8.41
CA ARG A 226 12.04 -2.46 9.32
C ARG A 226 12.09 -3.00 10.76
N ILE A 227 13.18 -2.71 11.45
CA ILE A 227 13.52 -3.27 12.76
C ILE A 227 12.95 -2.37 13.86
N PRO A 228 12.15 -2.89 14.81
CA PRO A 228 11.61 -2.11 15.92
C PRO A 228 12.72 -1.45 16.75
N ALA A 229 12.40 -0.30 17.35
CA ALA A 229 13.25 0.30 18.38
C ALA A 229 13.23 -0.55 19.67
N GLU A 230 14.25 -0.38 20.52
CA GLU A 230 14.29 -1.07 21.82
C GLU A 230 13.04 -0.74 22.65
N GLY A 231 12.34 -1.77 23.12
CA GLY A 231 11.09 -1.64 23.88
C GLY A 231 9.82 -1.41 23.03
N GLU A 232 9.93 -1.34 21.70
CA GLU A 232 8.80 -1.20 20.77
C GLU A 232 8.49 -2.55 20.10
N THR A 233 7.21 -2.82 19.86
CA THR A 233 6.74 -4.07 19.20
C THR A 233 6.53 -3.90 17.70
N ARG A 234 6.51 -2.65 17.23
CA ARG A 234 6.21 -2.27 15.86
C ARG A 234 7.49 -2.02 15.06
N GLY A 235 7.62 -2.68 13.92
CA GLY A 235 8.76 -2.48 13.01
C GLY A 235 8.66 -1.23 12.14
N ASN A 236 7.45 -0.67 11.95
CA ASN A 236 7.20 0.38 10.95
C ASN A 236 8.13 1.61 11.12
N LEU A 237 8.65 2.14 10.01
CA LEU A 237 9.48 3.36 10.03
C LEU A 237 8.75 4.56 10.63
N ALA A 238 7.41 4.62 10.47
CA ALA A 238 6.57 5.66 11.06
C ALA A 238 6.55 5.61 12.61
N ALA A 239 6.83 4.44 13.20
CA ALA A 239 6.92 4.23 14.64
C ALA A 239 8.38 4.31 15.17
N GLY A 240 9.33 4.80 14.36
CA GLY A 240 10.73 4.96 14.76
C GLY A 240 11.63 3.74 14.50
N GLY A 241 11.15 2.74 13.75
CA GLY A 241 11.97 1.61 13.34
C GLY A 241 13.15 2.01 12.43
N THR A 242 14.21 1.19 12.44
CA THR A 242 15.38 1.37 11.55
C THR A 242 15.22 0.49 10.31
N GLY A 243 15.51 1.04 9.13
CA GLY A 243 15.44 0.31 7.87
C GLY A 243 16.78 -0.31 7.47
N GLU A 244 16.80 -1.59 7.15
CA GLU A 244 17.94 -2.30 6.57
C GLU A 244 17.52 -2.99 5.27
N VAL A 245 18.19 -2.67 4.16
CA VAL A 245 17.89 -3.27 2.85
C VAL A 245 18.59 -4.62 2.73
N ARG A 246 17.82 -5.67 2.43
CA ARG A 246 18.32 -7.04 2.31
C ARG A 246 17.79 -7.72 1.04
N PRO A 247 18.57 -8.60 0.39
CA PRO A 247 18.05 -9.47 -0.66
C PRO A 247 16.86 -10.31 -0.16
N LEU A 248 15.98 -10.72 -1.07
CA LEU A 248 14.92 -11.66 -0.73
C LEU A 248 15.47 -13.07 -0.47
N SER A 249 15.02 -13.68 0.62
CA SER A 249 15.26 -15.09 0.95
C SER A 249 14.44 -16.02 0.05
N ASP A 250 14.77 -17.32 0.04
CA ASP A 250 14.00 -18.31 -0.72
C ASP A 250 12.55 -18.42 -0.22
N ARG A 251 12.34 -18.29 1.10
CA ARG A 251 11.00 -18.30 1.69
C ARG A 251 10.20 -17.07 1.27
N GLU A 252 10.81 -15.90 1.24
CA GLU A 252 10.16 -14.65 0.81
C GLU A 252 9.81 -14.69 -0.68
N ARG A 253 10.69 -15.25 -1.52
CA ARG A 253 10.40 -15.49 -2.94
C ARG A 253 9.23 -16.44 -3.12
N TRP A 254 9.21 -17.53 -2.35
CA TRP A 254 8.09 -18.47 -2.35
C TRP A 254 6.77 -17.79 -1.97
N ILE A 255 6.75 -16.91 -0.94
CA ILE A 255 5.55 -16.12 -0.59
C ILE A 255 5.10 -15.26 -1.77
N CYS A 256 6.04 -14.57 -2.43
CA CYS A 256 5.74 -13.76 -3.62
C CYS A 256 5.14 -14.60 -4.75
N GLU A 257 5.65 -15.82 -4.96
CA GLU A 257 5.09 -16.77 -5.94
C GLU A 257 3.66 -17.19 -5.59
N GLN A 258 3.35 -17.40 -4.30
CA GLN A 258 1.99 -17.78 -3.88
C GLN A 258 0.95 -16.70 -4.17
N VAL A 259 1.32 -15.41 -4.08
CA VAL A 259 0.39 -14.29 -4.28
C VAL A 259 0.33 -13.81 -5.73
N ARG A 260 1.37 -14.11 -6.53
CA ARG A 260 1.60 -13.53 -7.86
C ARG A 260 0.42 -13.60 -8.80
N GLU A 261 -0.15 -14.79 -9.00
CA GLU A 261 -1.27 -15.01 -9.93
C GLU A 261 -2.46 -14.12 -9.56
N THR A 262 -2.87 -14.15 -8.30
CA THR A 262 -3.96 -13.32 -7.77
C THR A 262 -3.69 -11.83 -7.93
N LEU A 263 -2.46 -11.34 -7.68
CA LEU A 263 -2.12 -9.93 -7.86
C LEU A 263 -2.28 -9.50 -9.33
N VAL A 264 -1.79 -10.32 -10.26
CA VAL A 264 -1.85 -10.04 -11.70
C VAL A 264 -3.29 -10.06 -12.20
N GLU A 265 -4.07 -11.08 -11.84
CA GLU A 265 -5.49 -11.23 -12.20
C GLU A 265 -6.34 -10.07 -11.69
N LYS A 266 -6.09 -9.64 -10.44
CA LYS A 266 -6.78 -8.50 -9.85
C LYS A 266 -6.25 -7.14 -10.34
N GLY A 267 -5.24 -7.08 -11.21
CA GLY A 267 -4.70 -5.79 -11.67
C GLY A 267 -4.07 -4.96 -10.54
N LEU A 268 -3.50 -5.62 -9.54
CA LEU A 268 -2.70 -5.03 -8.48
C LEU A 268 -1.25 -4.93 -8.97
N ILE A 269 -0.96 -3.85 -9.69
CA ILE A 269 0.29 -3.64 -10.43
C ILE A 269 1.43 -3.18 -9.50
N PHE A 270 1.15 -2.40 -8.46
CA PHE A 270 2.18 -1.98 -7.49
C PHE A 270 1.74 -2.31 -6.07
N VAL A 271 2.41 -3.28 -5.45
CA VAL A 271 1.99 -3.87 -4.16
C VAL A 271 3.19 -3.93 -3.21
N GLY A 272 2.94 -3.72 -1.91
CA GLY A 272 3.92 -3.94 -0.85
C GLY A 272 3.50 -5.08 0.06
N LEU A 273 4.23 -6.19 0.04
CA LEU A 273 4.04 -7.28 0.99
C LEU A 273 4.82 -7.00 2.28
N ASP A 274 4.19 -7.26 3.42
CA ASP A 274 4.84 -7.21 4.74
C ASP A 274 5.06 -8.64 5.22
N VAL A 275 6.34 -8.99 5.48
CA VAL A 275 6.76 -10.33 5.86
C VAL A 275 7.60 -10.27 7.13
N ILE A 276 7.24 -11.07 8.13
CA ILE A 276 8.01 -11.24 9.36
C ILE A 276 8.42 -12.71 9.47
N GLY A 277 9.73 -12.96 9.55
CA GLY A 277 10.26 -14.32 9.49
C GLY A 277 9.79 -15.03 8.22
N ASP A 278 9.09 -16.14 8.39
CA ASP A 278 8.59 -16.98 7.30
C ASP A 278 7.13 -16.70 6.89
N TYR A 279 6.54 -15.62 7.41
CA TYR A 279 5.09 -15.37 7.33
C TYR A 279 4.72 -14.02 6.73
N LEU A 280 3.76 -14.05 5.81
CA LEU A 280 3.05 -12.89 5.29
C LEU A 280 2.09 -12.34 6.35
N THR A 281 2.15 -11.05 6.62
CA THR A 281 1.30 -10.40 7.64
C THR A 281 0.29 -9.42 7.04
N GLU A 282 0.65 -8.69 5.98
CA GLU A 282 -0.21 -7.71 5.28
C GLU A 282 0.16 -7.62 3.78
N ILE A 283 -0.82 -7.27 2.95
CA ILE A 283 -0.65 -6.98 1.50
C ILE A 283 -1.11 -5.54 1.26
N ASN A 284 -0.18 -4.60 1.17
CA ASN A 284 -0.45 -3.18 1.00
C ASN A 284 -0.70 -2.88 -0.49
N VAL A 285 -1.94 -2.50 -0.83
CA VAL A 285 -2.37 -2.26 -2.22
C VAL A 285 -2.68 -0.80 -2.53
N THR A 286 -2.73 0.07 -1.52
CA THR A 286 -3.08 1.48 -1.67
C THR A 286 -1.87 2.33 -2.07
N SER A 287 -1.07 2.75 -1.09
CA SER A 287 0.10 3.60 -1.25
C SER A 287 1.37 2.95 -0.65
N PRO A 288 1.76 1.72 -1.06
CA PRO A 288 2.98 1.11 -0.53
C PRO A 288 4.20 2.01 -0.82
N THR A 289 5.13 2.08 0.13
CA THR A 289 6.34 2.92 0.08
C THR A 289 7.62 2.06 0.18
N CYS A 290 8.77 2.69 0.43
CA CYS A 290 10.12 2.14 0.53
C CYS A 290 10.93 2.07 -0.78
N ILE A 291 10.46 2.70 -1.87
CA ILE A 291 11.25 2.81 -3.10
C ILE A 291 12.57 3.53 -2.83
N ARG A 292 12.52 4.69 -2.16
CA ARG A 292 13.67 5.58 -1.97
C ARG A 292 14.79 4.92 -1.17
N GLU A 293 14.44 4.23 -0.09
CA GLU A 293 15.39 3.54 0.77
C GLU A 293 16.06 2.37 0.05
N ILE A 294 15.28 1.57 -0.70
CA ILE A 294 15.82 0.44 -1.46
C ILE A 294 16.70 0.93 -2.61
N ASP A 295 16.25 1.90 -3.39
CA ASP A 295 17.05 2.47 -4.49
C ASP A 295 18.35 3.13 -3.97
N ALA A 296 18.33 3.79 -2.81
CA ALA A 296 19.53 4.42 -2.25
C ALA A 296 20.57 3.42 -1.72
N ALA A 297 20.13 2.28 -1.20
CA ALA A 297 21.02 1.22 -0.72
C ALA A 297 21.44 0.26 -1.85
N THR A 298 20.74 0.29 -2.98
CA THR A 298 21.00 -0.54 -4.15
C THR A 298 21.38 0.35 -5.34
N SER A 299 21.42 -0.22 -6.54
CA SER A 299 21.51 0.56 -7.79
C SER A 299 20.31 0.28 -8.68
N LEU A 300 19.19 -0.07 -8.05
CA LEU A 300 17.93 -0.31 -8.74
C LEU A 300 17.24 1.01 -9.10
N ASN A 301 16.33 0.92 -10.07
CA ASN A 301 15.36 1.95 -10.38
C ASN A 301 13.96 1.32 -10.29
N ILE A 302 13.43 1.19 -9.07
CA ILE A 302 12.15 0.51 -8.85
C ILE A 302 11.00 1.28 -9.50
N ALA A 303 11.04 2.61 -9.48
CA ALA A 303 10.10 3.44 -10.23
C ALA A 303 10.14 3.12 -11.74
N GLY A 304 11.33 2.91 -12.30
CA GLY A 304 11.52 2.48 -13.69
C GLY A 304 10.85 1.15 -14.01
N LEU A 305 10.99 0.16 -13.12
CA LEU A 305 10.30 -1.13 -13.27
C LEU A 305 8.77 -0.97 -13.32
N LEU A 306 8.21 -0.05 -12.52
CA LEU A 306 6.78 0.25 -12.54
C LEU A 306 6.36 0.93 -13.84
N MET A 307 7.13 1.93 -14.31
CA MET A 307 6.83 2.59 -15.57
C MET A 307 6.94 1.65 -16.77
N ASP A 308 7.90 0.72 -16.77
CA ASP A 308 8.00 -0.33 -17.80
C ASP A 308 6.75 -1.25 -17.80
N ALA A 309 6.22 -1.59 -16.61
CA ALA A 309 5.00 -2.38 -16.50
C ALA A 309 3.77 -1.61 -17.03
N ILE A 310 3.69 -0.31 -16.73
CA ILE A 310 2.64 0.58 -17.23
C ILE A 310 2.70 0.66 -18.76
N GLU A 311 3.87 0.89 -19.36
CA GLU A 311 4.05 0.93 -20.81
C GLU A 311 3.61 -0.37 -21.47
N ARG A 312 4.01 -1.53 -20.93
CA ARG A 312 3.58 -2.85 -21.42
C ARG A 312 2.06 -3.00 -21.38
N ARG A 313 1.40 -2.60 -20.28
CA ARG A 313 -0.05 -2.71 -20.14
C ARG A 313 -0.80 -1.74 -21.05
N LEU A 314 -0.29 -0.53 -21.26
CA LEU A 314 -0.87 0.42 -22.22
C LEU A 314 -0.73 -0.09 -23.67
N ALA A 315 0.43 -0.64 -24.02
CA ALA A 315 0.66 -1.23 -25.35
C ALA A 315 -0.25 -2.44 -25.62
N ALA A 316 -0.57 -3.25 -24.61
CA ALA A 316 -1.47 -4.40 -24.74
C ALA A 316 -2.96 -4.04 -24.87
N ARG A 317 -3.33 -2.77 -24.61
CA ARG A 317 -4.71 -2.25 -24.75
C ARG A 317 -4.99 -1.64 -26.13
N GLN A 318 -3.95 -1.40 -26.93
CA GLN A 318 -4.03 -0.88 -28.31
C GLN A 318 -4.23 -2.02 -29.31
#